data_AF-A0A914W2F5-F1
#
_entry.id   AF-A0A914W2F5-F1
#
_cell.length_a   1.000
_cell.length_b   1.000
_cell.length_c   1.000
_cell.angle_alpha   90.00
_cell.angle_beta   90.00
_cell.angle_gamma   90.00
#
_symmetry.space_group_name_H-M   'P 1'
#
loop_
_entity.id
_entity.type
_entity.pdbx_description
1 polymer ?
#
loop_
_entity_poly.entity_id
_entity_poly.type
_entity_poly.pdbx_seq_one_letter_code
_entity_poly.pdbx_strand_id
1 'polypeptide(L)'
;RQAGRARSLPKNAPIAIVGAGFAGLAAASRLIGLGYNDVTIFEATNRTGGRVYPIAFADGYIQLGAEYINGRKNPIYEIARNLNVFEADNDEEEGDDPLEDGILAAGDCTVSQNDRNEFAGFASPLKDKYESMAGQGDQTRSIGQLYSQDYQRFLSNQRGTDKKSVYDALTRLYRSSYEAEWSADWNDVSLMITGWSKNLDVMLCPTISQELDQFY
;
A
#
# COMPACT_ATOMS: atom_id res chain seq x y z
N ARG A 1 -29.16 7.33 -32.41
CA ARG A 1 -29.65 7.78 -31.09
C ARG A 1 -28.78 8.97 -30.67
N GLN A 2 -29.31 10.19 -30.65
CA GLN A 2 -28.55 11.34 -30.12
C GLN A 2 -28.47 11.18 -28.59
N ALA A 3 -27.25 11.17 -28.03
CA ALA A 3 -27.06 11.28 -26.59
C ALA A 3 -27.67 12.62 -26.15
N GLY A 4 -28.71 12.56 -25.31
CA GLY A 4 -29.35 13.75 -24.77
C GLY A 4 -28.31 14.62 -24.09
N ARG A 5 -28.17 15.86 -24.54
CA ARG A 5 -27.24 16.84 -23.98
C ARG A 5 -27.60 17.02 -22.51
N ALA A 6 -26.74 16.58 -21.59
CA ALA A 6 -26.97 16.74 -20.15
C ALA A 6 -27.21 18.23 -19.86
N ARG A 7 -28.40 18.55 -19.32
CA ARG A 7 -28.78 19.92 -18.99
C ARG A 7 -27.92 20.34 -17.80
N SER A 8 -27.17 21.44 -17.92
CA SER A 8 -26.39 21.95 -16.79
C SER A 8 -27.33 22.37 -15.67
N LEU A 9 -27.03 21.94 -14.44
CA LEU A 9 -27.79 22.34 -13.26
C LEU A 9 -27.66 23.87 -13.03
N PRO A 10 -28.72 24.52 -12.50
CA PRO A 10 -28.63 25.90 -12.03
C PRO A 10 -27.48 26.07 -11.03
N LYS A 11 -26.83 27.24 -11.02
CA LYS A 11 -25.69 27.49 -10.13
C LYS A 11 -26.05 27.50 -8.64
N ASN A 12 -27.32 27.76 -8.34
CA ASN A 12 -27.92 27.70 -7.01
C ASN A 12 -28.66 26.38 -6.75
N ALA A 13 -28.43 25.34 -7.54
CA ALA A 13 -28.99 24.04 -7.24
C ALA A 13 -28.35 23.50 -5.95
N PRO A 14 -29.14 23.04 -4.96
CA PRO A 14 -28.60 22.45 -3.74
C PRO A 14 -27.89 21.14 -4.07
N ILE A 15 -26.64 21.02 -3.64
CA ILE A 15 -25.81 19.84 -3.85
C ILE A 15 -25.35 19.31 -2.48
N ALA A 16 -25.73 18.08 -2.19
CA ALA A 16 -25.25 17.34 -1.03
C ALA A 16 -24.06 16.44 -1.42
N ILE A 17 -22.97 16.55 -0.67
CA ILE A 17 -21.81 15.65 -0.75
C ILE A 17 -21.77 14.85 0.56
N VAL A 18 -21.68 13.53 0.46
CA VAL A 18 -21.56 12.65 1.64
C VAL A 18 -20.10 12.22 1.78
N GLY A 19 -19.50 12.58 2.92
CA GLY A 19 -18.10 12.35 3.27
C GLY A 19 -17.23 13.59 3.04
N ALA A 20 -16.51 14.03 4.08
CA ALA A 20 -15.52 15.11 4.04
C ALA A 20 -14.07 14.57 3.97
N GLY A 21 -13.87 13.44 3.29
CA GLY A 21 -12.55 12.97 2.87
C GLY A 21 -12.03 13.69 1.63
N PHE A 22 -10.83 13.32 1.16
CA PHE A 22 -10.21 13.93 -0.03
C PHE A 22 -11.13 13.98 -1.27
N ALA A 23 -11.86 12.89 -1.54
CA ALA A 23 -12.78 12.84 -2.69
C ALA A 23 -13.93 13.86 -2.56
N GLY A 24 -14.56 13.94 -1.38
CA GLY A 24 -15.66 14.88 -1.13
C GLY A 24 -15.20 16.34 -1.14
N LEU A 25 -14.05 16.62 -0.52
CA LEU A 25 -13.44 17.97 -0.53
C LEU A 25 -13.03 18.38 -1.96
N ALA A 26 -12.46 17.46 -2.74
CA ALA A 26 -12.12 17.71 -4.14
C ALA A 26 -13.36 17.98 -5.00
N ALA A 27 -14.44 17.21 -4.80
CA ALA A 27 -15.71 17.44 -5.47
C ALA A 27 -16.30 18.82 -5.12
N ALA A 28 -16.32 19.18 -3.83
CA ALA A 28 -16.80 20.47 -3.37
C ALA A 28 -16.00 21.62 -3.97
N SER A 29 -14.65 21.55 -3.88
CA SER A 29 -13.73 22.53 -4.47
C SER A 29 -13.98 22.71 -5.96
N ARG A 30 -14.15 21.61 -6.70
CA ARG A 30 -14.44 21.67 -8.14
C ARG A 30 -15.79 22.29 -8.45
N LEU A 31 -16.84 21.95 -7.71
CA LEU A 31 -18.18 22.51 -7.90
C LEU A 31 -18.19 24.02 -7.62
N ILE A 32 -17.57 24.45 -6.52
CA ILE A 32 -17.42 25.86 -6.16
C ILE A 32 -16.64 26.60 -7.26
N GLY A 33 -15.52 26.03 -7.73
CA GLY A 33 -14.73 26.61 -8.83
C GLY A 33 -15.48 26.67 -10.17
N LEU A 34 -16.52 25.86 -10.35
CA LEU A 34 -17.45 25.94 -11.49
C LEU A 34 -18.60 26.93 -11.26
N GLY A 35 -18.63 27.63 -10.11
CA GLY A 35 -19.63 28.63 -9.76
C GLY A 35 -20.91 28.08 -9.12
N TYR A 36 -20.94 26.82 -8.69
CA TYR A 36 -22.04 26.32 -7.86
C TYR A 36 -21.87 26.85 -6.44
N ASN A 37 -22.90 27.48 -5.88
CA ASN A 37 -22.81 28.21 -4.61
C ASN A 37 -23.65 27.63 -3.47
N ASP A 38 -24.45 26.59 -3.73
CA ASP A 38 -25.24 25.88 -2.72
C ASP A 38 -24.72 24.43 -2.57
N VAL A 39 -23.55 24.29 -1.95
CA VAL A 39 -22.87 23.00 -1.74
C VAL A 39 -22.74 22.74 -0.25
N THR A 40 -23.29 21.62 0.21
CA THR A 40 -23.20 21.18 1.62
C THR A 40 -22.52 19.82 1.69
N ILE A 41 -21.54 19.68 2.60
CA ILE A 41 -20.85 18.41 2.87
C ILE A 41 -21.36 17.85 4.20
N PHE A 42 -21.77 16.58 4.20
CA PHE A 42 -22.16 15.82 5.38
C PHE A 42 -21.07 14.83 5.72
N GLU A 43 -20.53 14.91 6.94
CA GLU A 43 -19.51 14.00 7.46
C GLU A 43 -20.06 13.28 8.68
N ALA A 44 -19.86 11.98 8.75
CA ALA A 44 -20.40 11.15 9.84
C ALA A 44 -19.57 11.31 11.12
N THR A 45 -18.28 11.60 10.97
CA THR A 45 -17.35 11.78 12.08
C THR A 45 -17.24 13.24 12.52
N ASN A 46 -16.50 13.49 13.60
CA ASN A 46 -16.20 14.84 14.08
C ASN A 46 -14.97 15.47 13.39
N ARG A 47 -14.45 14.86 12.32
CA ARG A 47 -13.24 15.32 11.62
C ARG A 47 -13.37 15.19 10.10
N THR A 48 -12.65 16.05 9.39
CA THR A 48 -12.45 15.90 7.95
C THR A 48 -11.24 15.01 7.64
N GLY A 49 -10.99 14.73 6.35
CA GLY A 49 -9.80 14.01 5.87
C GLY A 49 -10.05 12.52 5.58
N GLY A 50 -11.05 11.90 6.22
CA GLY A 50 -11.41 10.51 5.98
C GLY A 50 -10.27 9.54 6.37
N ARG A 51 -9.73 8.80 5.40
CA ARG A 51 -8.61 7.86 5.61
C ARG A 51 -7.23 8.52 5.69
N VAL A 52 -7.15 9.85 5.64
CA VAL A 52 -5.95 10.58 6.02
C VAL A 52 -6.15 11.07 7.44
N TYR A 53 -5.39 10.52 8.38
CA TYR A 53 -5.61 10.74 9.81
C TYR A 53 -4.29 10.89 10.58
N PRO A 54 -3.70 12.10 10.59
CA PRO A 54 -2.56 12.40 11.43
C PRO A 54 -3.02 12.61 12.88
N ILE A 55 -2.27 12.04 13.82
CA ILE A 55 -2.42 12.29 15.27
C ILE A 55 -1.14 12.92 15.78
N ALA A 56 -1.26 14.08 16.44
CA ALA A 56 -0.12 14.75 17.03
C ALA A 56 0.56 13.86 18.09
N PHE A 57 1.87 13.71 17.99
CA PHE A 57 2.67 12.92 18.92
C PHE A 57 4.08 13.53 19.01
N ALA A 58 4.52 13.84 20.24
CA ALA A 58 5.77 14.55 20.49
C ALA A 58 5.88 15.85 19.65
N ASP A 59 6.97 16.00 18.89
CA ASP A 59 7.25 17.11 17.98
C ASP A 59 6.74 16.87 16.54
N GLY A 60 5.97 15.80 16.31
CA GLY A 60 5.46 15.42 14.99
C GLY A 60 4.05 14.81 15.00
N TYR A 61 3.82 13.92 14.04
CA TYR A 61 2.54 13.23 13.85
C TYR A 61 2.77 11.74 13.59
N ILE A 62 1.87 10.91 14.12
CA ILE A 62 1.71 9.51 13.73
C ILE A 62 0.57 9.44 12.72
N GLN A 63 0.78 8.80 11.57
CA GLN A 63 -0.26 8.57 10.57
C GLN A 63 -1.03 7.29 10.89
N LEU A 64 -2.33 7.40 11.17
CA LEU A 64 -3.22 6.24 11.31
C LEU A 64 -3.95 5.88 10.01
N GLY A 65 -3.45 6.36 8.88
CA GLY A 65 -4.11 6.27 7.59
C GLY A 65 -3.10 6.39 6.45
N ALA A 66 -3.43 7.14 5.40
CA ALA A 66 -2.48 7.37 4.30
C ALA A 66 -1.19 8.03 4.80
N GLU A 67 -0.06 7.48 4.39
CA GLU A 67 1.28 7.88 4.86
C GLU A 67 2.14 8.46 3.75
N TYR A 68 2.12 7.87 2.55
CA TYR A 68 2.99 8.26 1.44
C TYR A 68 2.27 8.94 0.28
N ILE A 69 2.96 9.87 -0.39
CA ILE A 69 2.56 10.42 -1.70
C ILE A 69 3.44 9.76 -2.77
N ASN A 70 2.91 8.75 -3.44
CA ASN A 70 3.70 7.98 -4.41
C ASN A 70 3.82 8.74 -5.74
N GLY A 71 5.02 9.24 -6.02
CA GLY A 71 5.43 9.81 -7.30
C GLY A 71 4.99 11.26 -7.55
N ARG A 72 5.81 12.00 -8.29
CA ARG A 72 5.61 13.43 -8.59
C ARG A 72 4.42 13.74 -9.52
N LYS A 73 3.92 12.74 -10.25
CA LYS A 73 2.73 12.89 -11.12
C LYS A 73 1.42 12.77 -10.34
N ASN A 74 1.47 12.50 -9.04
CA ASN A 74 0.30 12.43 -8.18
C ASN A 74 -0.30 13.83 -7.98
N PRO A 75 -1.61 14.05 -8.21
CA PRO A 75 -2.24 15.34 -7.96
C PRO A 75 -2.07 15.87 -6.52
N ILE A 76 -1.92 14.96 -5.55
CA ILE A 76 -1.65 15.32 -4.14
C ILE A 76 -0.25 15.92 -3.97
N TYR A 77 0.74 15.48 -4.76
CA TYR A 77 2.09 16.04 -4.75
C TYR A 77 2.07 17.53 -5.09
N GLU A 78 1.35 17.92 -6.15
CA GLU A 78 1.22 19.34 -6.52
C GLU A 78 0.50 20.17 -5.45
N ILE A 79 -0.52 19.60 -4.79
CA ILE A 79 -1.20 20.28 -3.67
C ILE A 79 -0.22 20.50 -2.53
N ALA A 80 0.51 19.46 -2.11
CA ALA A 80 1.48 19.55 -1.04
C ALA A 80 2.60 20.55 -1.38
N ARG A 81 2.99 20.63 -2.66
CA ARG A 81 4.05 21.53 -3.16
C ARG A 81 3.60 22.97 -3.09
N ASN A 82 2.37 23.23 -3.51
CA ASN A 82 1.77 24.57 -3.46
C ASN A 82 1.52 25.06 -2.03
N LEU A 83 1.29 24.14 -1.08
CA LEU A 83 1.13 24.45 0.33
C LEU A 83 2.46 24.55 1.08
N ASN A 84 3.57 24.18 0.44
CA ASN A 84 4.90 24.12 1.05
C ASN A 84 4.93 23.28 2.34
N VAL A 85 4.27 22.11 2.30
CA VAL A 85 4.10 21.19 3.46
C VAL A 85 4.96 19.93 3.37
N PHE A 86 5.96 19.91 2.48
CA PHE A 86 6.98 18.87 2.44
C PHE A 86 8.33 19.48 2.06
N GLU A 87 9.40 18.87 2.54
CA GLU A 87 10.75 19.11 2.03
C GLU A 87 10.95 18.17 0.85
N ALA A 88 11.38 18.69 -0.30
CA ALA A 88 11.62 17.84 -1.46
C ALA A 88 12.82 16.94 -1.17
N ASP A 89 12.55 15.66 -0.91
CA ASP A 89 13.62 14.68 -0.72
C ASP A 89 14.46 14.56 -2.01
N ASN A 90 15.77 14.44 -1.81
CA ASN A 90 16.67 13.97 -2.85
C ASN A 90 16.27 12.53 -3.16
N ASP A 91 16.11 12.20 -4.45
CA ASP A 91 15.55 10.95 -4.98
C ASP A 91 16.37 9.68 -4.70
N GLU A 92 16.90 9.50 -3.50
CA GLU A 92 17.44 8.22 -3.04
C GLU A 92 16.36 7.59 -2.18
N GLU A 93 15.53 6.74 -2.80
CA GLU A 93 14.86 5.67 -2.08
C GLU A 93 15.98 4.84 -1.44
N GLU A 94 16.45 5.24 -0.25
CA GLU A 94 17.18 4.33 0.63
C GLU A 94 16.26 3.13 0.84
N GLY A 95 16.80 1.92 0.66
CA GLY A 95 16.02 0.71 0.66
C GLY A 95 15.36 0.52 2.02
N ASP A 96 14.03 0.65 2.08
CA ASP A 96 13.26 0.21 3.25
C ASP A 96 13.18 -1.34 3.32
N ASP A 97 14.23 -2.07 2.89
CA ASP A 97 14.30 -3.52 3.08
C ASP A 97 14.80 -3.80 4.51
N PRO A 98 13.93 -4.29 5.41
CA PRO A 98 14.33 -4.57 6.79
C PRO A 98 15.42 -5.66 6.88
N LEU A 99 15.67 -6.41 5.80
CA LEU A 99 16.72 -7.42 5.71
C LEU A 99 18.09 -6.85 5.34
N GLU A 100 18.14 -5.73 4.61
CA GLU A 100 19.40 -5.08 4.20
C GLU A 100 19.83 -4.02 5.23
N ASP A 101 18.91 -3.11 5.60
CA ASP A 101 19.24 -1.92 6.41
C ASP A 101 18.72 -2.00 7.86
N GLY A 102 17.92 -3.02 8.17
CA GLY A 102 17.31 -3.20 9.48
C GLY A 102 18.25 -3.74 10.57
N ILE A 103 18.14 -3.17 11.78
CA ILE A 103 18.75 -3.76 12.97
C ILE A 103 17.95 -5.00 13.40
N LEU A 104 18.45 -6.18 13.04
CA LEU A 104 17.88 -7.45 13.50
C LEU A 104 18.30 -7.74 14.95
N ALA A 105 17.43 -7.42 15.90
CA ALA A 105 17.56 -7.83 17.30
C ALA A 105 16.81 -9.14 17.54
N ALA A 106 17.53 -10.24 17.73
CA ALA A 106 16.95 -11.57 17.89
C ALA A 106 17.04 -12.09 19.34
N GLY A 107 16.62 -11.33 20.35
CA GLY A 107 16.65 -11.79 21.75
C GLY A 107 18.01 -12.40 22.16
N ASP A 108 17.99 -13.59 22.77
CA ASP A 108 19.19 -14.37 23.14
C ASP A 108 19.81 -15.13 21.95
N CYS A 109 19.21 -15.03 20.76
CA CYS A 109 19.66 -15.68 19.54
C CYS A 109 20.59 -14.73 18.77
N THR A 110 21.71 -15.27 18.27
CA THR A 110 22.58 -14.51 17.36
C THR A 110 22.36 -14.99 15.93
N VAL A 111 21.96 -14.08 15.04
CA VAL A 111 21.91 -14.34 13.59
C VAL A 111 23.24 -13.93 12.98
N SER A 112 24.03 -14.91 12.52
CA SER A 112 25.35 -14.64 11.94
C SER A 112 25.25 -13.88 10.62
N GLN A 113 26.27 -13.08 10.29
CA GLN A 113 26.29 -12.35 9.01
C GLN A 113 26.23 -13.30 7.79
N ASN A 114 26.83 -14.49 7.91
CA ASN A 114 26.76 -15.48 6.84
C ASN A 114 25.33 -15.96 6.60
N ASP A 115 24.57 -16.24 7.66
CA ASP A 115 23.17 -16.69 7.53
C ASP A 115 22.27 -15.56 7.01
N ARG A 116 22.55 -14.30 7.36
CA ARG A 116 21.87 -13.13 6.78
C ARG A 116 22.12 -13.04 5.29
N ASN A 117 23.40 -13.07 4.87
CA ASN A 117 23.77 -12.97 3.45
C ASN A 117 23.20 -14.14 2.63
N GLU A 118 23.18 -15.34 3.22
CA GLU A 118 22.63 -16.54 2.59
C GLU A 118 21.12 -16.43 2.39
N PHE A 119 20.39 -15.98 3.42
CA PHE A 119 18.96 -15.73 3.32
C PHE A 119 18.64 -14.57 2.38
N ALA A 120 19.40 -13.47 2.43
CA ALA A 120 19.25 -12.32 1.53
C ALA A 120 19.44 -12.74 0.07
N GLY A 121 20.44 -13.57 -0.24
CA GLY A 121 20.64 -14.11 -1.59
C GLY A 121 19.50 -15.00 -2.09
N PHE A 122 18.70 -15.57 -1.18
CA PHE A 122 17.45 -16.26 -1.50
C PHE A 122 16.27 -15.28 -1.67
N ALA A 123 16.12 -14.32 -0.76
CA ALA A 123 14.94 -13.48 -0.64
C ALA A 123 14.93 -12.31 -1.63
N SER A 124 16.07 -11.64 -1.86
CA SER A 124 16.13 -10.44 -2.71
C SER A 124 15.64 -10.63 -4.15
N PRO A 125 15.89 -11.77 -4.86
CA PRO A 125 15.37 -11.94 -6.21
C PRO A 125 13.88 -12.30 -6.27
N LEU A 126 13.23 -12.58 -5.14
CA LEU A 126 11.84 -13.06 -5.14
C LEU A 126 10.85 -11.98 -5.55
N LYS A 127 11.08 -10.71 -5.17
CA LYS A 127 10.24 -9.60 -5.57
C LYS A 127 10.15 -9.50 -7.10
N ASP A 128 11.30 -9.34 -7.76
CA ASP A 128 11.38 -9.25 -9.23
C ASP A 128 10.78 -10.48 -9.92
N LYS A 129 11.04 -11.67 -9.37
CA LYS A 129 10.46 -12.91 -9.88
C LYS A 129 8.93 -12.89 -9.81
N TYR A 130 8.36 -12.50 -8.66
CA TYR A 130 6.91 -12.46 -8.45
C TYR A 130 6.26 -11.39 -9.31
N GLU A 131 6.87 -10.22 -9.46
CA GLU A 131 6.42 -9.17 -10.38
C GLU A 131 6.45 -9.63 -11.85
N SER A 132 7.50 -10.33 -12.27
CA SER A 132 7.60 -10.90 -13.63
C SER A 132 6.50 -11.94 -13.89
N MET A 133 6.21 -12.77 -12.90
CA MET A 133 5.13 -13.76 -12.97
C MET A 133 3.74 -13.10 -13.00
N ALA A 134 3.54 -12.01 -12.25
CA ALA A 134 2.32 -11.19 -12.30
C ALA A 134 2.04 -10.69 -13.73
N GLY A 135 3.07 -10.14 -14.38
CA GLY A 135 2.98 -9.64 -15.75
C GLY A 135 2.65 -10.69 -16.80
N GLN A 136 2.82 -11.98 -16.48
CA GLN A 136 2.52 -13.12 -17.36
C GLN A 136 1.12 -13.71 -17.13
N GLY A 137 0.32 -13.15 -16.21
CA GLY A 137 -1.09 -13.51 -16.02
C GLY A 137 -1.34 -14.68 -15.06
N ASP A 138 -0.40 -15.01 -14.16
CA ASP A 138 -0.71 -15.94 -13.06
C ASP A 138 -1.51 -15.21 -11.97
N GLN A 139 -2.81 -15.54 -11.88
CA GLN A 139 -3.78 -14.85 -11.02
C GLN A 139 -4.32 -15.71 -9.87
N THR A 140 -3.90 -16.98 -9.79
CA THR A 140 -4.54 -17.96 -8.90
C THR A 140 -3.81 -18.17 -7.59
N ARG A 141 -2.54 -17.74 -7.52
CA ARG A 141 -1.67 -17.96 -6.37
C ARG A 141 -1.43 -16.66 -5.61
N SER A 142 -1.35 -16.77 -4.29
CA SER A 142 -0.90 -15.68 -3.43
C SER A 142 0.61 -15.66 -3.28
N ILE A 143 1.13 -14.52 -2.83
CA ILE A 143 2.56 -14.36 -2.50
C ILE A 143 3.01 -15.41 -1.48
N GLY A 144 2.22 -15.64 -0.43
CA GLY A 144 2.51 -16.65 0.59
C GLY A 144 2.62 -18.08 0.03
N GLN A 145 1.79 -18.44 -0.95
CA GLN A 145 1.88 -19.75 -1.61
C GLN A 145 3.13 -19.90 -2.48
N LEU A 146 3.50 -18.86 -3.24
CA LEU A 146 4.72 -18.85 -4.06
C LEU A 146 5.96 -18.90 -3.19
N TYR A 147 6.00 -18.05 -2.16
CA TYR A 147 7.09 -18.01 -1.20
C TYR A 147 7.26 -19.36 -0.51
N SER A 148 6.18 -19.98 -0.05
CA SER A 148 6.25 -21.30 0.59
C SER A 148 6.90 -22.34 -0.32
N GLN A 149 6.59 -22.34 -1.62
CA GLN A 149 7.20 -23.26 -2.58
C GLN A 149 8.70 -23.00 -2.77
N ASP A 150 9.10 -21.73 -2.89
CA ASP A 150 10.49 -21.34 -3.08
C ASP A 150 11.32 -21.56 -1.81
N TYR A 151 10.74 -21.28 -0.65
CA TYR A 151 11.38 -21.49 0.65
C TYR A 151 11.64 -22.97 0.93
N GLN A 152 10.71 -23.86 0.57
CA GLN A 152 10.95 -25.32 0.67
C GLN A 152 12.10 -25.77 -0.24
N ARG A 153 12.22 -25.20 -1.44
CA ARG A 153 13.35 -25.48 -2.34
C ARG A 153 14.66 -24.97 -1.75
N PHE A 154 14.66 -23.74 -1.23
CA PHE A 154 15.80 -23.16 -0.53
C PHE A 154 16.27 -24.07 0.61
N LEU A 155 15.38 -24.44 1.53
CA LEU A 155 15.70 -25.34 2.65
C LEU A 155 16.22 -26.71 2.20
N SER A 156 15.70 -27.26 1.10
CA SER A 156 16.15 -28.56 0.57
C SER A 156 17.61 -28.55 0.10
N ASN A 157 18.13 -27.38 -0.27
CA ASN A 157 19.52 -27.18 -0.64
C ASN A 157 20.44 -26.99 0.58
N GLN A 158 19.88 -26.73 1.77
CA GLN A 158 20.62 -26.49 3.02
C GLN A 158 20.85 -27.77 3.86
N ARG A 159 20.94 -28.94 3.22
CA ARG A 159 20.96 -30.26 3.87
C ARG A 159 21.92 -30.30 5.07
N GLY A 160 21.38 -30.68 6.24
CA GLY A 160 22.16 -31.00 7.44
C GLY A 160 22.44 -29.85 8.39
N THR A 161 21.80 -28.69 8.24
CA THR A 161 22.02 -27.52 9.10
C THR A 161 20.91 -27.37 10.16
N ASP A 162 21.29 -27.08 11.41
CA ASP A 162 20.39 -26.72 12.52
C ASP A 162 19.82 -25.28 12.38
N LYS A 163 19.92 -24.71 11.17
CA LYS A 163 19.67 -23.30 10.85
C LYS A 163 18.23 -23.00 10.45
N LYS A 164 17.36 -24.02 10.34
CA LYS A 164 15.96 -23.84 9.94
C LYS A 164 15.24 -22.81 10.81
N SER A 165 15.48 -22.82 12.12
CA SER A 165 14.87 -21.86 13.06
C SER A 165 15.29 -20.41 12.77
N VAL A 166 16.54 -20.20 12.35
CA VAL A 166 17.06 -18.89 11.94
C VAL A 166 16.36 -18.41 10.67
N TYR A 167 16.29 -19.25 9.65
CA TYR A 167 15.60 -18.88 8.41
C TYR A 167 14.09 -18.71 8.59
N ASP A 168 13.45 -19.51 9.43
CA ASP A 168 12.03 -19.32 9.78
C ASP A 168 11.80 -17.97 10.48
N ALA A 169 12.76 -17.50 11.28
CA ALA A 169 12.70 -16.18 11.90
C ALA A 169 12.89 -15.05 10.86
N LEU A 170 13.86 -15.19 9.95
CA LEU A 170 14.07 -14.22 8.86
C LEU A 170 12.88 -14.17 7.88
N THR A 171 12.24 -15.32 7.63
CA THR A 171 10.98 -15.41 6.87
C THR A 171 9.87 -14.57 7.49
N ARG A 172 9.79 -14.48 8.83
CA ARG A 172 8.77 -13.63 9.48
C ARG A 172 8.98 -12.16 9.17
N LEU A 173 10.23 -11.71 9.12
CA LEU A 173 10.58 -10.34 8.74
C LEU A 173 10.23 -10.07 7.28
N TYR A 174 10.61 -10.98 6.38
CA TYR A 174 10.26 -10.91 4.96
C TYR A 174 8.73 -10.91 4.75
N ARG A 175 7.98 -11.73 5.50
CA ARG A 175 6.52 -11.73 5.47
C ARG A 175 5.97 -10.37 5.93
N SER A 176 6.52 -9.82 7.01
CA SER A 176 6.04 -8.56 7.59
C SER A 176 6.14 -7.38 6.62
N SER A 177 7.13 -7.33 5.72
CA SER A 177 7.18 -6.25 4.71
C SER A 177 5.97 -6.29 3.78
N TYR A 178 5.58 -7.46 3.27
CA TYR A 178 4.37 -7.61 2.45
C TYR A 178 3.10 -7.30 3.24
N GLU A 179 2.98 -7.80 4.47
CA GLU A 179 1.76 -7.59 5.26
C GLU A 179 1.60 -6.12 5.68
N ALA A 180 2.70 -5.42 5.93
CA ALA A 180 2.71 -4.00 6.23
C ALA A 180 2.37 -3.16 4.98
N GLU A 181 3.08 -3.37 3.87
CA GLU A 181 2.86 -2.62 2.62
C GLU A 181 1.42 -2.77 2.09
N TRP A 182 0.87 -3.99 2.15
CA TRP A 182 -0.40 -4.31 1.53
C TRP A 182 -1.57 -4.39 2.51
N SER A 183 -1.30 -4.24 3.81
CA SER A 183 -2.31 -4.30 4.88
C SER A 183 -3.21 -5.54 4.81
N ALA A 184 -2.66 -6.67 4.36
CA ALA A 184 -3.35 -7.93 4.16
C ALA A 184 -2.41 -9.10 4.48
N ASP A 185 -2.96 -10.24 4.91
CA ASP A 185 -2.16 -11.46 5.08
C ASP A 185 -1.55 -11.85 3.72
N TRP A 186 -0.26 -12.13 3.69
CA TRP A 186 0.44 -12.46 2.43
C TRP A 186 -0.13 -13.70 1.71
N ASN A 187 -0.92 -14.53 2.39
CA ASN A 187 -1.63 -15.66 1.80
C ASN A 187 -2.89 -15.22 1.03
N ASP A 188 -3.36 -14.00 1.25
CA ASP A 188 -4.50 -13.37 0.56
C ASP A 188 -4.04 -12.33 -0.47
N VAL A 189 -2.80 -11.85 -0.37
CA VAL A 189 -2.21 -10.93 -1.35
C VAL A 189 -1.98 -11.66 -2.68
N SER A 190 -2.79 -11.30 -3.68
CA SER A 190 -2.66 -11.82 -5.04
C SER A 190 -1.39 -11.29 -5.73
N LEU A 191 -0.84 -12.09 -6.64
CA LEU A 191 0.31 -11.72 -7.45
C LEU A 191 0.09 -10.46 -8.31
N MET A 192 -1.15 -10.15 -8.68
CA MET A 192 -1.50 -8.96 -9.46
C MET A 192 -1.18 -7.64 -8.75
N ILE A 193 -1.08 -7.66 -7.41
CA ILE A 193 -0.81 -6.47 -6.62
C ILE A 193 0.68 -6.08 -6.65
N THR A 194 1.59 -7.00 -7.00
CA THR A 194 3.01 -6.63 -7.13
C THR A 194 3.32 -5.91 -8.45
N GLY A 195 2.45 -6.03 -9.47
CA GLY A 195 2.60 -5.36 -10.78
C GLY A 195 2.28 -3.86 -10.81
N TRP A 196 2.02 -3.24 -9.65
CA TRP A 196 1.55 -1.84 -9.51
C TRP A 196 2.49 -0.79 -10.12
N SER A 197 3.76 -1.13 -10.38
CA SER A 197 4.71 -0.18 -10.99
C SER A 197 4.45 0.12 -12.47
N LYS A 198 3.61 -0.67 -13.19
CA LYS A 198 3.58 -0.57 -14.66
C LYS A 198 2.23 -0.26 -15.32
N ASN A 199 1.07 -0.70 -14.83
CA ASN A 199 -0.21 -0.33 -15.45
C ASN A 199 -1.38 -0.42 -14.45
N LEU A 200 -2.19 0.65 -14.41
CA LEU A 200 -3.32 0.81 -13.50
C LEU A 200 -4.58 0.15 -14.09
N ASP A 201 -4.91 -1.08 -13.65
CA ASP A 201 -6.25 -1.65 -13.76
C ASP A 201 -6.52 -2.52 -12.52
N VAL A 202 -7.33 -2.00 -11.60
CA VAL A 202 -7.68 -2.67 -10.34
C VAL A 202 -8.75 -3.72 -10.63
N MET A 203 -8.42 -4.99 -10.44
CA MET A 203 -9.41 -6.06 -10.28
C MET A 203 -9.20 -6.69 -8.90
N LEU A 204 -10.01 -6.27 -7.93
CA LEU A 204 -10.20 -7.04 -6.70
C LEU A 204 -10.78 -8.40 -7.11
N CYS A 205 -10.13 -9.48 -6.70
CA CYS A 205 -10.63 -10.83 -6.91
C CYS A 205 -12.04 -10.94 -6.29
N PRO A 206 -13.07 -11.36 -7.04
CA PRO A 206 -14.47 -11.30 -6.59
C PRO A 206 -14.76 -12.21 -5.37
N THR A 207 -13.86 -13.12 -5.02
CA THR A 207 -14.04 -14.05 -3.89
C THR A 207 -13.84 -13.40 -2.51
N ILE A 208 -13.27 -12.20 -2.41
CA ILE A 208 -13.07 -11.46 -1.13
C ILE A 208 -14.11 -10.34 -0.99
N SER A 209 -15.34 -10.56 -1.47
CA SER A 209 -16.45 -9.61 -1.32
C SER A 209 -17.53 -10.08 -0.33
N GLN A 210 -17.30 -11.17 0.40
CA GLN A 210 -18.30 -11.70 1.35
C GLN A 210 -17.93 -11.62 2.83
N GLU A 211 -16.70 -11.25 3.21
CA GLU A 211 -16.31 -11.16 4.63
C GLU A 211 -16.01 -9.73 5.14
N LEU A 212 -16.02 -8.72 4.26
CA LEU A 212 -15.82 -7.32 4.67
C LEU A 212 -17.12 -6.59 5.10
N ASP A 213 -18.28 -7.26 5.02
CA ASP A 213 -19.58 -6.73 5.46
C ASP A 213 -19.85 -6.94 6.97
N GLN A 214 -18.88 -7.44 7.75
CA GLN A 214 -19.03 -7.61 9.21
C GLN A 214 -18.28 -6.59 10.07
N PHE A 215 -17.62 -5.59 9.47
CA PHE A 215 -16.91 -4.54 10.21
C PHE A 215 -17.25 -3.10 9.80
N TYR A 216 -18.42 -2.86 9.22
CA TYR A 216 -19.00 -1.52 9.09
C TYR A 216 -20.45 -1.46 9.59
#